data_AF-C3TKQ2-F1
#
_entry.id   AF-C3TKQ2-F1
#
_cell.length_a   1.000
_cell.length_b   1.000
_cell.length_c   1.000
_cell.angle_alpha   90.00
_cell.angle_beta   90.00
_cell.angle_gamma   90.00
#
_symmetry.space_group_name_H-M   'P 1'
#
loop_
_entity.id
_entity.type
_entity.pdbx_description
1 polymer ?
#
loop_
_entity_poly.entity_id
_entity_poly.type
_entity_poly.pdbx_seq_one_letter_code
_entity_poly.pdbx_strand_id
1 'polypeptide(L)'
;MNFIPCHHVNAVGPMGGITSASMPMLVVENVTDGNRAYCNLNEGIGKVMRFGAYGEDVLTRHRWMRDVLMPVLSAALGRMERGIDLTAMMAQGITMGDEFHQRNIASSALLMRALAPQIARLDHDKQHIAEVMDFLSVTDQFFLNLAMAYCKAAMDAGAMIRAGSIVTAMTRNGNMFGIRVSGLGERWFTAPVNTPQGLFFTGFSQEQANPDMGDSAITETFGIGGAAMIAAPGVTRFVGAGGMEAARAVSEEMAEIYLERNMQLQIPSWDFQGACLGLDIRRVVETGITPLINTGIAHKEAGIGQIGAGTVRAPLACFEQALEALAESMGIG
;
A
#
# COMPACT_ATOMS: atom_id res chain seq x y z
N MET A 1 17.06 -5.28 21.46
CA MET A 1 15.94 -5.14 20.51
C MET A 1 16.56 -4.89 19.15
N ASN A 2 16.24 -5.68 18.14
CA ASN A 2 16.75 -5.50 16.78
C ASN A 2 15.66 -4.84 15.93
N PHE A 3 15.99 -3.77 15.20
CA PHE A 3 15.07 -3.08 14.30
C PHE A 3 15.51 -3.34 12.88
N ILE A 4 14.61 -3.91 12.08
CA ILE A 4 14.84 -4.21 10.67
C ILE A 4 13.64 -3.70 9.85
N PRO A 5 13.86 -3.12 8.66
CA PRO A 5 12.77 -2.76 7.76
C PRO A 5 11.95 -3.98 7.35
N CYS A 6 10.63 -3.83 7.22
CA CYS A 6 9.74 -4.88 6.72
C CYS A 6 10.22 -5.45 5.38
N HIS A 7 10.66 -4.57 4.46
CA HIS A 7 11.15 -4.96 3.14
C HIS A 7 12.33 -5.95 3.16
N HIS A 8 13.10 -6.02 4.24
CA HIS A 8 14.22 -6.96 4.41
C HIS A 8 13.79 -8.37 4.83
N VAL A 9 12.52 -8.53 5.24
CA VAL A 9 11.95 -9.81 5.68
C VAL A 9 10.67 -10.15 4.91
N ASN A 10 10.63 -9.76 3.63
CA ASN A 10 9.52 -9.99 2.70
C ASN A 10 8.19 -9.43 3.22
N ALA A 11 8.23 -8.40 4.07
CA ALA A 11 7.05 -7.79 4.65
C ALA A 11 6.89 -6.34 4.17
N VAL A 12 5.69 -5.80 4.40
CA VAL A 12 5.36 -4.38 4.29
C VAL A 12 4.42 -4.00 5.43
N GLY A 13 4.49 -2.75 5.89
CA GLY A 13 3.63 -2.21 6.94
C GLY A 13 3.13 -0.80 6.61
N PRO A 14 1.83 -0.52 6.76
CA PRO A 14 1.28 0.81 6.52
C PRO A 14 1.73 1.79 7.61
N MET A 15 1.99 3.04 7.22
CA MET A 15 2.35 4.15 8.12
C MET A 15 3.55 3.82 9.03
N GLY A 16 3.39 3.79 10.36
CA GLY A 16 4.47 3.40 11.27
C GLY A 16 4.98 1.98 11.03
N GLY A 17 4.18 1.09 10.41
CA GLY A 17 4.61 -0.23 9.95
C GLY A 17 5.08 -1.20 11.04
N ILE A 18 4.93 -0.83 12.31
CA ILE A 18 5.45 -1.58 13.45
C ILE A 18 4.80 -2.97 13.47
N THR A 19 5.66 -3.99 13.41
CA THR A 19 5.27 -5.39 13.43
C THR A 19 6.13 -6.12 14.46
N SER A 20 5.49 -6.88 15.36
CA SER A 20 6.16 -7.66 16.39
C SER A 20 5.75 -9.13 16.36
N ALA A 21 6.50 -9.98 17.06
CA ALA A 21 6.36 -11.45 16.97
C ALA A 21 4.96 -11.99 17.29
N SER A 22 4.16 -11.28 18.09
CA SER A 22 2.81 -11.70 18.47
C SER A 22 1.70 -11.06 17.64
N MET A 23 2.05 -10.21 16.66
CA MET A 23 1.05 -9.57 15.81
C MET A 23 0.59 -10.54 14.71
N PRO A 24 -0.72 -10.61 14.44
CA PRO A 24 -1.23 -11.30 13.27
C PRO A 24 -0.65 -10.75 11.96
N MET A 25 -0.34 -11.66 11.04
CA MET A 25 0.18 -11.33 9.72
C MET A 25 -0.67 -11.99 8.64
N LEU A 26 -0.96 -11.22 7.60
CA LEU A 26 -1.42 -11.71 6.30
C LEU A 26 -0.25 -12.40 5.60
N VAL A 27 -0.55 -13.49 4.90
CA VAL A 27 0.39 -14.21 4.04
C VAL A 27 -0.17 -14.18 2.63
N VAL A 28 0.58 -13.59 1.70
CA VAL A 28 0.28 -13.64 0.26
C VAL A 28 1.33 -14.49 -0.41
N GLU A 29 0.89 -15.48 -1.17
CA GLU A 29 1.75 -16.35 -1.96
C GLU A 29 1.59 -16.01 -3.44
N ASN A 30 2.71 -15.71 -4.09
CA ASN A 30 2.77 -15.64 -5.54
C ASN A 30 2.88 -17.06 -6.08
N VAL A 31 1.78 -17.60 -6.60
CA VAL A 31 1.72 -18.98 -7.11
C VAL A 31 2.56 -19.18 -8.38
N THR A 32 2.91 -18.12 -9.10
CA THR A 32 3.71 -18.18 -10.33
C THR A 32 5.19 -18.38 -10.02
N ASP A 33 5.74 -17.58 -9.11
CA ASP A 33 7.18 -17.57 -8.79
C ASP A 33 7.51 -18.25 -7.45
N GLY A 34 6.50 -18.63 -6.68
CA GLY A 34 6.63 -19.36 -5.41
C GLY A 34 7.08 -18.52 -4.22
N ASN A 35 7.29 -17.20 -4.38
CA ASN A 35 7.66 -16.32 -3.28
C ASN A 35 6.44 -15.90 -2.43
N ARG A 36 6.71 -15.44 -1.21
CA ARG A 36 5.69 -14.95 -0.28
C ARG A 36 5.97 -13.55 0.18
N ALA A 37 4.91 -12.81 0.47
CA ALA A 37 4.97 -11.52 1.13
C ALA A 37 4.01 -11.46 2.31
N TYR A 38 4.33 -10.57 3.25
CA TYR A 38 3.61 -10.45 4.52
C TYR A 38 3.19 -9.00 4.77
N CYS A 39 2.08 -8.82 5.46
CA CYS A 39 1.66 -7.52 5.96
C CYS A 39 0.92 -7.71 7.29
N ASN A 40 1.00 -6.77 8.21
CA ASN A 40 0.17 -6.80 9.40
C ASN A 40 -1.33 -6.61 9.02
N LEU A 41 -2.24 -6.71 9.98
CA LEU A 41 -3.67 -6.47 9.74
C LEU A 41 -4.03 -4.99 9.94
N ASN A 42 -5.01 -4.51 9.18
CA ASN A 42 -5.60 -3.19 9.42
C ASN A 42 -6.32 -3.19 10.78
N GLU A 43 -6.02 -2.22 11.62
CA GLU A 43 -6.55 -2.09 12.98
C GLU A 43 -7.96 -1.46 13.06
N GLY A 44 -8.59 -1.13 11.93
CA GLY A 44 -9.87 -0.44 11.90
C GLY A 44 -9.76 1.08 11.89
N ILE A 45 -10.85 1.73 12.32
CA ILE A 45 -11.04 3.19 12.35
C ILE A 45 -10.65 3.75 13.73
N GLY A 46 -10.23 5.02 13.76
CA GLY A 46 -9.98 5.78 14.99
C GLY A 46 -8.51 5.79 15.38
N LYS A 47 -8.23 5.87 16.70
CA LYS A 47 -6.87 5.79 17.23
C LYS A 47 -6.30 4.39 17.02
N VAL A 48 -5.17 4.32 16.33
CA VAL A 48 -4.51 3.08 15.91
C VAL A 48 -2.99 3.23 15.97
N MET A 49 -2.29 2.12 16.20
CA MET A 49 -0.85 2.04 16.37
C MET A 49 -0.10 2.40 15.11
N ARG A 50 -0.63 2.11 13.92
CA ARG A 50 -0.01 2.55 12.65
C ARG A 50 0.17 4.07 12.57
N PHE A 51 -0.60 4.87 13.31
CA PHE A 51 -0.43 6.32 13.43
C PHE A 51 0.17 6.76 14.78
N GLY A 52 0.84 5.84 15.49
CA GLY A 52 1.58 6.14 16.72
C GLY A 52 0.75 6.18 18.01
N ALA A 53 -0.51 5.73 18.00
CA ALA A 53 -1.30 5.61 19.23
C ALA A 53 -1.00 4.29 19.97
N TYR A 54 -0.88 4.34 21.30
CA TYR A 54 -0.52 3.18 22.12
C TYR A 54 -1.26 3.14 23.47
N GLY A 55 -2.40 3.82 23.57
CA GLY A 55 -3.26 3.79 24.75
C GLY A 55 -3.90 2.40 25.00
N GLU A 56 -4.53 2.23 26.15
CA GLU A 56 -5.13 0.94 26.53
C GLU A 56 -6.24 0.49 25.57
N ASP A 57 -6.95 1.43 24.95
CA ASP A 57 -7.94 1.16 23.89
C ASP A 57 -7.29 0.52 22.66
N VAL A 58 -6.13 1.03 22.24
CA VAL A 58 -5.34 0.49 21.12
C VAL A 58 -4.76 -0.88 21.46
N LEU A 59 -4.17 -1.03 22.65
CA LEU A 59 -3.59 -2.29 23.10
C LEU A 59 -4.66 -3.38 23.28
N THR A 60 -5.83 -3.02 23.81
CA THR A 60 -6.98 -3.93 23.91
C THR A 60 -7.42 -4.40 22.53
N ARG A 61 -7.51 -3.49 21.54
CA ARG A 61 -7.82 -3.87 20.16
C ARG A 61 -6.78 -4.81 19.56
N HIS A 62 -5.49 -4.58 19.77
CA HIS A 62 -4.45 -5.50 19.29
C HIS A 62 -4.54 -6.89 19.92
N ARG A 63 -4.84 -6.98 21.22
CA ARG A 63 -5.07 -8.26 21.90
C ARG A 63 -6.31 -8.94 21.31
N TRP A 64 -7.41 -8.22 21.11
CA TRP A 64 -8.60 -8.74 20.43
C TRP A 64 -8.29 -9.19 18.99
N MET A 65 -7.48 -8.43 18.23
CA MET A 65 -7.10 -8.84 16.88
C MET A 65 -6.30 -10.15 16.88
N ARG A 66 -5.42 -10.34 17.87
CA ARG A 66 -4.64 -11.57 18.06
C ARG A 66 -5.50 -12.75 18.52
N ASP A 67 -6.40 -12.52 19.47
CA ASP A 67 -7.11 -13.57 20.20
C ASP A 67 -8.48 -13.91 19.58
N VAL A 68 -9.05 -13.02 18.75
CA VAL A 68 -10.39 -13.14 18.17
C VAL A 68 -10.37 -12.97 16.65
N LEU A 69 -9.93 -11.81 16.14
CA LEU A 69 -9.98 -11.52 14.69
C LEU A 69 -9.18 -12.55 13.88
N MET A 70 -7.91 -12.72 14.21
CA MET A 70 -7.01 -13.59 13.47
C MET A 70 -7.45 -15.07 13.52
N PRO A 71 -7.79 -15.66 14.68
CA PRO A 71 -8.28 -17.04 14.73
C PRO A 71 -9.51 -17.28 13.86
N VAL A 72 -10.50 -16.38 13.87
CA VAL A 72 -11.70 -16.50 13.04
C VAL A 72 -11.36 -16.39 11.55
N LEU A 73 -10.56 -15.38 11.16
CA LEU A 73 -10.17 -15.20 9.76
C LEU A 73 -9.31 -16.37 9.26
N SER A 74 -8.37 -16.85 10.07
CA SER A 74 -7.51 -18.00 9.77
C SER A 74 -8.33 -19.27 9.60
N ALA A 75 -9.28 -19.53 10.50
CA ALA A 75 -10.18 -20.68 10.40
C ALA A 75 -11.07 -20.61 9.15
N ALA A 76 -11.59 -19.42 8.81
CA ALA A 76 -12.36 -19.22 7.59
C ALA A 76 -11.52 -19.46 6.33
N LEU A 77 -10.30 -18.91 6.29
CA LEU A 77 -9.37 -19.09 5.17
C LEU A 77 -8.90 -20.54 5.03
N GLY A 78 -8.68 -21.25 6.14
CA GLY A 78 -8.28 -22.67 6.16
C GLY A 78 -9.32 -23.63 5.59
N ARG A 79 -10.57 -23.18 5.38
CA ARG A 79 -11.61 -23.92 4.67
C ARG A 79 -11.54 -23.76 3.15
N MET A 80 -10.68 -22.88 2.65
CA MET A 80 -10.52 -22.56 1.24
C MET A 80 -9.25 -23.23 0.71
N GLU A 81 -9.40 -24.22 -0.16
CA GLU A 81 -8.27 -25.04 -0.67
C GLU A 81 -7.15 -24.20 -1.31
N ARG A 82 -7.51 -23.12 -2.00
CA ARG A 82 -6.58 -22.23 -2.72
C ARG A 82 -6.47 -20.83 -2.13
N GLY A 83 -7.00 -20.62 -0.92
CA GLY A 83 -7.13 -19.29 -0.35
C GLY A 83 -8.00 -18.36 -1.22
N ILE A 84 -7.68 -17.07 -1.22
CA ILE A 84 -8.40 -16.03 -1.97
C ILE A 84 -7.53 -15.57 -3.14
N ASP A 85 -8.11 -15.56 -4.33
CA ASP A 85 -7.47 -15.02 -5.53
C ASP A 85 -7.48 -13.48 -5.49
N LEU A 86 -6.35 -12.90 -5.06
CA LEU A 86 -6.18 -11.45 -4.97
C LEU A 86 -6.06 -10.80 -6.33
N THR A 87 -5.51 -11.48 -7.35
CA THR A 87 -5.44 -10.94 -8.71
C THR A 87 -6.84 -10.70 -9.26
N ALA A 88 -7.72 -11.70 -9.17
CA ALA A 88 -9.11 -11.57 -9.60
C ALA A 88 -9.88 -10.53 -8.78
N MET A 89 -9.64 -10.47 -7.47
CA MET A 89 -10.31 -9.50 -6.59
C MET A 89 -9.88 -8.06 -6.90
N MET A 90 -8.59 -7.81 -7.14
CA MET A 90 -8.10 -6.49 -7.55
C MET A 90 -8.57 -6.12 -8.96
N ALA A 91 -8.57 -7.06 -9.91
CA ALA A 91 -9.14 -6.83 -11.24
C ALA A 91 -10.62 -6.42 -11.17
N GLN A 92 -11.40 -7.00 -10.25
CA GLN A 92 -12.77 -6.57 -10.00
C GLN A 92 -12.82 -5.22 -9.26
N GLY A 93 -12.05 -5.03 -8.20
CA GLY A 93 -12.07 -3.85 -7.34
C GLY A 93 -11.75 -2.55 -8.09
N ILE A 94 -10.80 -2.59 -9.03
CA ILE A 94 -10.37 -1.41 -9.79
C ILE A 94 -11.50 -0.89 -10.70
N THR A 95 -12.32 -1.80 -11.23
CA THR A 95 -13.50 -1.46 -12.03
C THR A 95 -14.67 -0.94 -11.17
N MET A 96 -14.60 -1.09 -9.85
CA MET A 96 -15.55 -0.61 -8.85
C MET A 96 -15.05 0.64 -8.10
N GLY A 97 -14.04 1.29 -8.67
CA GLY A 97 -13.58 2.60 -8.24
C GLY A 97 -12.44 2.59 -7.23
N ASP A 98 -11.83 1.45 -6.93
CA ASP A 98 -10.67 1.39 -6.03
C ASP A 98 -9.38 1.71 -6.77
N GLU A 99 -8.46 2.41 -6.09
CA GLU A 99 -7.06 2.53 -6.52
C GLU A 99 -6.09 1.83 -5.56
N PHE A 100 -6.63 1.21 -4.50
CA PHE A 100 -5.96 0.32 -3.56
C PHE A 100 -4.95 0.93 -2.59
N HIS A 101 -4.78 2.26 -2.58
CA HIS A 101 -3.96 2.95 -1.58
C HIS A 101 -4.81 3.75 -0.59
N GLN A 102 -5.62 4.69 -1.06
CA GLN A 102 -6.54 5.49 -0.24
C GLN A 102 -7.99 5.00 -0.29
N ARG A 103 -8.43 4.44 -1.41
CA ARG A 103 -9.78 3.87 -1.55
C ARG A 103 -9.71 2.38 -1.81
N ASN A 104 -10.21 1.63 -0.83
CA ASN A 104 -10.28 0.17 -0.80
C ASN A 104 -11.70 -0.36 -0.52
N ILE A 105 -12.71 0.50 -0.63
CA ILE A 105 -14.10 0.21 -0.20
C ILE A 105 -14.65 -1.01 -0.95
N ALA A 106 -14.48 -1.03 -2.28
CA ALA A 106 -15.04 -2.11 -3.09
C ALA A 106 -14.37 -3.44 -2.75
N SER A 107 -13.04 -3.45 -2.64
CA SER A 107 -12.26 -4.65 -2.41
C SER A 107 -12.41 -5.18 -0.97
N SER A 108 -12.55 -4.29 0.02
CA SER A 108 -12.91 -4.68 1.39
C SER A 108 -14.29 -5.33 1.44
N ALA A 109 -15.28 -4.80 0.70
CA ALA A 109 -16.60 -5.41 0.60
C ALA A 109 -16.59 -6.75 -0.16
N LEU A 110 -15.81 -6.86 -1.25
CA LEU A 110 -15.63 -8.11 -2.00
C LEU A 110 -14.96 -9.19 -1.14
N LEU A 111 -13.95 -8.80 -0.34
CA LEU A 111 -13.28 -9.68 0.60
C LEU A 111 -14.25 -10.17 1.69
N MET A 112 -15.00 -9.26 2.31
CA MET A 112 -16.02 -9.61 3.29
C MET A 112 -17.07 -10.55 2.67
N ARG A 113 -17.52 -10.29 1.45
CA ARG A 113 -18.46 -11.16 0.71
C ARG A 113 -17.91 -12.56 0.51
N ALA A 114 -16.62 -12.70 0.21
CA ALA A 114 -15.96 -14.00 0.03
C ALA A 114 -15.80 -14.76 1.35
N LEU A 115 -15.45 -14.06 2.43
CA LEU A 115 -15.20 -14.63 3.74
C LEU A 115 -16.46 -14.96 4.54
N ALA A 116 -17.50 -14.12 4.44
CA ALA A 116 -18.76 -14.26 5.19
C ALA A 116 -19.36 -15.67 5.17
N PRO A 117 -19.52 -16.36 4.03
CA PRO A 117 -20.04 -17.73 4.01
C PRO A 117 -19.13 -18.75 4.71
N GLN A 118 -17.81 -18.52 4.75
CA GLN A 118 -16.88 -19.40 5.45
C GLN A 118 -16.93 -19.15 6.95
N ILE A 119 -16.92 -17.88 7.35
CA ILE A 119 -17.05 -17.43 8.75
C ILE A 119 -18.36 -17.95 9.37
N ALA A 120 -19.49 -17.79 8.67
CA ALA A 120 -20.81 -18.20 9.17
C ALA A 120 -20.95 -19.73 9.39
N ARG A 121 -20.05 -20.53 8.82
CA ARG A 121 -20.05 -22.01 8.94
C ARG A 121 -18.97 -22.53 9.89
N LEU A 122 -18.25 -21.65 10.58
CA LEU A 122 -17.27 -22.05 11.56
C LEU A 122 -17.96 -22.62 12.81
N ASP A 123 -17.36 -23.69 13.34
CA ASP A 123 -17.61 -24.10 14.72
C ASP A 123 -16.72 -23.25 15.63
N HIS A 124 -17.20 -22.04 15.92
CA HIS A 124 -16.48 -21.04 16.70
C HIS A 124 -17.47 -20.30 17.59
N ASP A 125 -16.96 -19.62 18.62
CA ASP A 125 -17.78 -18.76 19.47
C ASP A 125 -18.58 -17.76 18.63
N LYS A 126 -19.91 -17.74 18.82
CA LYS A 126 -20.84 -16.93 18.02
C LYS A 126 -20.65 -15.43 18.24
N GLN A 127 -20.25 -15.02 19.45
CA GLN A 127 -19.95 -13.64 19.77
C GLN A 127 -18.69 -13.21 19.03
N HIS A 128 -17.64 -14.04 19.00
CA HIS A 128 -16.43 -13.78 18.21
C HIS A 128 -16.73 -13.67 16.71
N ILE A 129 -17.57 -14.55 16.16
CA ILE A 129 -18.01 -14.47 14.76
C ILE A 129 -18.70 -13.12 14.49
N ALA A 130 -19.64 -12.71 15.35
CA ALA A 130 -20.35 -11.45 15.21
C ALA A 130 -19.40 -10.25 15.25
N GLU A 131 -18.49 -10.21 16.23
CA GLU A 131 -17.51 -9.13 16.38
C GLU A 131 -16.59 -8.99 15.16
N VAL A 132 -16.17 -10.10 14.56
CA VAL A 132 -15.35 -10.08 13.34
C VAL A 132 -16.14 -9.58 12.15
N MET A 133 -17.39 -10.02 11.99
CA MET A 133 -18.26 -9.54 10.92
C MET A 133 -18.56 -8.04 11.06
N ASP A 134 -18.82 -7.57 12.28
CA ASP A 134 -19.03 -6.15 12.59
C ASP A 134 -17.78 -5.35 12.26
N PHE A 135 -16.61 -5.80 12.70
CA PHE A 135 -15.32 -5.15 12.41
C PHE A 135 -15.06 -5.01 10.90
N LEU A 136 -15.27 -6.08 10.13
CA LEU A 136 -15.09 -6.06 8.67
C LEU A 136 -16.10 -5.12 7.99
N SER A 137 -17.34 -5.07 8.48
CA SER A 137 -18.42 -4.27 7.88
C SER A 137 -18.19 -2.77 7.94
N VAL A 138 -17.41 -2.30 8.91
CA VAL A 138 -17.12 -0.87 9.12
C VAL A 138 -15.70 -0.49 8.71
N THR A 139 -14.84 -1.44 8.36
CA THR A 139 -13.42 -1.18 8.03
C THR A 139 -13.21 -1.15 6.52
N ASP A 140 -13.61 -0.05 5.89
CA ASP A 140 -13.48 0.18 4.44
C ASP A 140 -12.04 0.07 3.91
N GLN A 141 -11.05 0.31 4.77
CA GLN A 141 -9.63 0.30 4.42
C GLN A 141 -8.95 -1.06 4.70
N PHE A 142 -9.70 -2.10 5.06
CA PHE A 142 -9.12 -3.40 5.45
C PHE A 142 -8.28 -4.01 4.32
N PHE A 143 -8.71 -3.85 3.07
CA PHE A 143 -8.03 -4.41 1.89
C PHE A 143 -6.67 -3.77 1.58
N LEU A 144 -6.36 -2.57 2.09
CA LEU A 144 -5.06 -1.93 1.86
C LEU A 144 -3.89 -2.87 2.20
N ASN A 145 -3.96 -3.53 3.35
CA ASN A 145 -2.90 -4.41 3.82
C ASN A 145 -2.70 -5.63 2.89
N LEU A 146 -3.79 -6.14 2.32
CA LEU A 146 -3.75 -7.23 1.33
C LEU A 146 -3.18 -6.74 0.00
N ALA A 147 -3.59 -5.56 -0.47
CA ALA A 147 -3.06 -4.95 -1.68
C ALA A 147 -1.56 -4.66 -1.56
N MET A 148 -1.10 -4.15 -0.41
CA MET A 148 0.33 -3.94 -0.14
C MET A 148 1.12 -5.25 -0.18
N ALA A 149 0.63 -6.32 0.47
CA ALA A 149 1.30 -7.63 0.43
C ALA A 149 1.30 -8.23 -0.99
N TYR A 150 0.22 -8.07 -1.75
CA TYR A 150 0.15 -8.47 -3.16
C TYR A 150 1.19 -7.73 -4.01
N CYS A 151 1.24 -6.40 -3.89
CA CYS A 151 2.22 -5.58 -4.61
C CYS A 151 3.65 -5.98 -4.23
N LYS A 152 3.93 -6.19 -2.93
CA LYS A 152 5.23 -6.67 -2.46
C LYS A 152 5.61 -8.01 -3.07
N ALA A 153 4.69 -8.99 -3.09
CA ALA A 153 4.97 -10.30 -3.67
C ALA A 153 5.31 -10.21 -5.17
N ALA A 154 4.56 -9.42 -5.93
CA ALA A 154 4.79 -9.20 -7.35
C ALA A 154 6.10 -8.43 -7.62
N MET A 155 6.35 -7.35 -6.88
CA MET A 155 7.54 -6.53 -7.07
C MET A 155 8.82 -7.25 -6.63
N ASP A 156 8.76 -8.12 -5.62
CA ASP A 156 9.89 -8.96 -5.22
C ASP A 156 10.25 -9.98 -6.30
N ALA A 157 9.27 -10.54 -7.01
CA ALA A 157 9.55 -11.37 -8.18
C ALA A 157 10.25 -10.56 -9.28
N GLY A 158 9.80 -9.33 -9.54
CA GLY A 158 10.48 -8.40 -10.46
C GLY A 158 11.90 -8.01 -10.03
N ALA A 159 12.17 -7.96 -8.73
CA ALA A 159 13.52 -7.71 -8.18
C ALA A 159 14.49 -8.87 -8.44
N MET A 160 13.99 -10.10 -8.61
CA MET A 160 14.81 -11.28 -8.91
C MET A 160 15.34 -11.33 -10.34
N ILE A 161 14.85 -10.46 -11.23
CA ILE A 161 15.39 -10.29 -12.58
C ILE A 161 16.83 -9.74 -12.53
N ARG A 162 17.17 -8.96 -11.49
CA ARG A 162 18.52 -8.41 -11.24
C ARG A 162 19.10 -7.63 -12.43
N ALA A 163 18.23 -7.01 -13.23
CA ALA A 163 18.62 -6.28 -14.42
C ALA A 163 17.67 -5.10 -14.70
N GLY A 164 18.17 -4.14 -15.48
CA GLY A 164 17.40 -2.98 -15.92
C GLY A 164 17.15 -1.94 -14.82
N SER A 165 16.27 -1.01 -15.14
CA SER A 165 16.09 0.26 -14.44
C SER A 165 14.75 0.37 -13.70
N ILE A 166 14.02 -0.74 -13.58
CA ILE A 166 12.71 -0.78 -12.93
C ILE A 166 12.84 -0.71 -11.42
N VAL A 167 12.11 0.23 -10.81
CA VAL A 167 11.95 0.34 -9.37
C VAL A 167 11.12 -0.83 -8.84
N THR A 168 11.61 -1.50 -7.79
CA THR A 168 11.00 -2.71 -7.20
C THR A 168 10.59 -2.52 -5.74
N ALA A 169 11.00 -1.43 -5.12
CA ALA A 169 10.43 -0.99 -3.86
C ALA A 169 10.49 0.54 -3.76
N MET A 170 9.42 1.14 -3.26
CA MET A 170 9.43 2.47 -2.69
C MET A 170 8.86 2.38 -1.26
N THR A 171 9.54 2.99 -0.31
CA THR A 171 9.13 3.06 1.09
C THR A 171 9.67 4.32 1.76
N ARG A 172 9.14 4.67 2.92
CA ARG A 172 9.56 5.81 3.73
C ARG A 172 9.31 5.57 5.21
N ASN A 173 10.08 6.22 6.07
CA ASN A 173 10.02 5.99 7.52
C ASN A 173 9.76 7.27 8.35
N GLY A 174 9.26 8.34 7.72
CA GLY A 174 9.07 9.64 8.36
C GLY A 174 10.33 10.51 8.41
N ASN A 175 11.47 10.01 7.93
CA ASN A 175 12.73 10.76 7.82
C ASN A 175 13.38 10.60 6.44
N MET A 176 13.53 9.36 5.97
CA MET A 176 14.10 9.04 4.66
C MET A 176 13.09 8.29 3.80
N PHE A 177 13.04 8.66 2.53
CA PHE A 177 12.44 7.89 1.46
C PHE A 177 13.51 6.98 0.85
N GLY A 178 13.15 5.76 0.49
CA GLY A 178 14.07 4.77 -0.06
C GLY A 178 13.48 4.07 -1.27
N ILE A 179 14.33 3.84 -2.29
CA ILE A 179 14.00 3.01 -3.44
C ILE A 179 14.97 1.85 -3.62
N ARG A 180 14.48 0.77 -4.24
CA ARG A 180 15.28 -0.32 -4.81
C ARG A 180 14.99 -0.44 -6.29
N VAL A 181 16.00 -0.87 -7.05
CA VAL A 181 15.94 -1.02 -8.51
C VAL A 181 16.41 -2.42 -8.86
N SER A 182 15.71 -3.11 -9.75
CA SER A 182 16.00 -4.51 -10.11
C SER A 182 17.47 -4.71 -10.47
N GLY A 183 18.03 -3.91 -11.39
CA GLY A 183 19.44 -3.98 -11.81
C GLY A 183 20.49 -3.64 -10.76
N LEU A 184 20.09 -3.13 -9.59
CA LEU A 184 21.00 -2.70 -8.51
C LEU A 184 20.87 -3.56 -7.25
N GLY A 185 20.11 -4.65 -7.35
CA GLY A 185 19.99 -5.66 -6.31
C GLY A 185 19.34 -5.14 -5.03
N GLU A 186 19.97 -5.40 -3.88
CA GLU A 186 19.41 -5.09 -2.55
C GLU A 186 19.76 -3.68 -2.04
N ARG A 187 20.55 -2.91 -2.80
CA ARG A 187 21.02 -1.58 -2.41
C ARG A 187 19.85 -0.60 -2.33
N TRP A 188 19.78 0.14 -1.23
CA TRP A 188 18.83 1.24 -1.06
C TRP A 188 19.45 2.55 -1.55
N PHE A 189 18.65 3.32 -2.27
CA PHE A 189 18.96 4.72 -2.62
C PHE A 189 17.97 5.60 -1.89
N THR A 190 18.47 6.60 -1.16
CA THR A 190 17.66 7.32 -0.18
C THR A 190 17.79 8.83 -0.31
N ALA A 191 16.71 9.53 0.01
CA ALA A 191 16.67 10.98 0.12
C ALA A 191 15.69 11.39 1.25
N PRO A 192 15.80 12.60 1.82
CA PRO A 192 14.86 13.08 2.83
C PRO A 192 13.42 13.02 2.31
N VAL A 193 12.48 12.64 3.18
CA VAL A 193 11.05 12.62 2.82
C VAL A 193 10.50 14.02 2.60
N ASN A 194 9.49 14.11 1.73
CA ASN A 194 8.62 15.28 1.64
C ASN A 194 7.47 15.17 2.66
N THR A 195 6.79 16.28 2.91
CA THR A 195 5.57 16.30 3.75
C THR A 195 4.34 16.25 2.85
N PRO A 196 3.36 15.37 3.12
CA PRO A 196 2.14 15.29 2.34
C PRO A 196 1.28 16.55 2.47
N GLN A 197 0.59 16.87 1.38
CA GLN A 197 -0.35 17.98 1.28
C GLN A 197 -1.73 17.47 0.83
N GLY A 198 -2.79 18.02 1.40
CA GLY A 198 -4.14 17.60 1.07
C GLY A 198 -5.20 18.22 1.97
N LEU A 199 -6.29 17.48 2.20
CA LEU A 199 -7.35 17.91 3.09
C LEU A 199 -7.09 17.48 4.52
N PHE A 200 -7.28 18.41 5.44
CA PHE A 200 -7.19 18.19 6.87
C PHE A 200 -8.58 18.01 7.48
N PHE A 201 -8.67 17.14 8.48
CA PHE A 201 -9.86 17.01 9.30
C PHE A 201 -10.09 18.30 10.11
N THR A 202 -11.34 18.55 10.50
CA THR A 202 -11.70 19.74 11.27
C THR A 202 -10.83 19.89 12.51
N GLY A 203 -10.20 21.07 12.67
CA GLY A 203 -9.31 21.37 13.78
C GLY A 203 -7.83 21.09 13.55
N PHE A 204 -7.45 20.54 12.38
CA PHE A 204 -6.06 20.31 12.00
C PHE A 204 -5.60 21.15 10.81
N SER A 205 -4.29 21.33 10.67
CA SER A 205 -3.65 22.07 9.58
C SER A 205 -2.33 21.44 9.13
N GLN A 206 -1.76 21.99 8.05
CA GLN A 206 -0.46 21.57 7.50
C GLN A 206 0.69 21.64 8.52
N GLU A 207 0.63 22.57 9.48
CA GLU A 207 1.69 22.76 10.49
C GLU A 207 1.82 21.56 11.44
N GLN A 208 0.79 20.73 11.50
CA GLN A 208 0.70 19.54 12.35
C GLN A 208 1.04 18.25 11.60
N ALA A 209 1.20 18.30 10.28
CA ALA A 209 1.50 17.15 9.45
C ALA A 209 2.89 16.57 9.75
N ASN A 210 2.94 15.25 9.92
CA ASN A 210 4.19 14.52 9.95
C ASN A 210 4.73 14.37 8.52
N PRO A 211 6.07 14.34 8.33
CA PRO A 211 6.66 13.93 7.06
C PRO A 211 6.22 12.52 6.63
N ASP A 212 6.28 12.22 5.33
CA ASP A 212 5.69 10.99 4.77
C ASP A 212 6.32 9.70 5.34
N MET A 213 5.48 8.69 5.61
CA MET A 213 5.89 7.43 6.25
C MET A 213 5.06 6.22 5.79
N GLY A 214 5.67 5.04 5.83
CA GLY A 214 5.08 3.74 5.55
C GLY A 214 5.70 3.01 4.37
N ASP A 215 5.40 1.71 4.27
CA ASP A 215 5.73 0.89 3.10
C ASP A 215 4.64 0.94 2.02
N SER A 216 3.56 1.68 2.27
CA SER A 216 2.40 1.70 1.37
C SER A 216 2.70 2.22 -0.04
N ALA A 217 3.79 2.98 -0.24
CA ALA A 217 4.29 3.36 -1.57
C ALA A 217 4.69 2.15 -2.47
N ILE A 218 4.69 0.93 -1.94
CA ILE A 218 4.75 -0.30 -2.73
C ILE A 218 3.58 -0.40 -3.72
N THR A 219 2.42 0.23 -3.43
CA THR A 219 1.29 0.27 -4.37
C THR A 219 1.61 1.08 -5.62
N GLU A 220 2.19 2.27 -5.47
CA GLU A 220 2.64 3.08 -6.60
C GLU A 220 3.82 2.41 -7.31
N THR A 221 4.70 1.73 -6.57
CA THR A 221 5.78 0.95 -7.18
C THR A 221 5.24 -0.10 -8.16
N PHE A 222 4.11 -0.72 -7.82
CA PHE A 222 3.38 -1.67 -8.66
C PHE A 222 2.54 -1.00 -9.77
N GLY A 223 2.31 0.32 -9.68
CA GLY A 223 1.58 1.12 -10.66
C GLY A 223 0.09 1.32 -10.39
N ILE A 224 -0.34 1.05 -9.16
CA ILE A 224 -1.67 1.44 -8.64
C ILE A 224 -1.54 2.62 -7.66
N GLY A 225 -2.55 2.92 -6.86
CA GLY A 225 -2.53 4.05 -5.95
C GLY A 225 -2.63 5.39 -6.68
N GLY A 226 -1.73 6.32 -6.38
CA GLY A 226 -1.62 7.61 -7.07
C GLY A 226 -1.46 7.49 -8.59
N ALA A 227 -0.78 6.45 -9.08
CA ALA A 227 -0.61 6.19 -10.52
C ALA A 227 -1.90 5.72 -11.23
N ALA A 228 -2.86 5.19 -10.48
CA ALA A 228 -4.16 4.75 -10.98
C ALA A 228 -5.30 5.63 -10.43
N MET A 229 -5.03 6.90 -10.11
CA MET A 229 -6.00 7.80 -9.50
C MET A 229 -7.29 7.94 -10.33
N ILE A 230 -7.18 7.84 -11.66
CA ILE A 230 -8.32 7.85 -12.58
C ILE A 230 -9.32 6.71 -12.33
N ALA A 231 -8.89 5.59 -11.75
CA ALA A 231 -9.78 4.51 -11.34
C ALA A 231 -10.71 4.94 -10.21
N ALA A 232 -10.27 5.85 -9.34
CA ALA A 232 -10.95 6.21 -8.11
C ALA A 232 -11.30 7.72 -8.04
N PRO A 233 -12.16 8.27 -8.91
CA PRO A 233 -12.46 9.70 -8.91
C PRO A 233 -13.08 10.21 -7.60
N GLY A 234 -13.64 9.33 -6.77
CA GLY A 234 -14.09 9.70 -5.42
C GLY A 234 -12.94 10.07 -4.48
N VAL A 235 -11.74 9.53 -4.71
CA VAL A 235 -10.56 9.75 -3.87
C VAL A 235 -9.97 11.15 -4.06
N THR A 236 -10.07 11.73 -5.26
CA THR A 236 -9.44 13.03 -5.57
C THR A 236 -9.98 14.17 -4.74
N ARG A 237 -11.26 14.11 -4.37
CA ARG A 237 -11.83 15.05 -3.40
C ARG A 237 -11.24 14.84 -2.01
N PHE A 238 -11.08 13.59 -1.57
CA PHE A 238 -10.58 13.26 -0.24
C PHE A 238 -9.09 13.63 -0.06
N VAL A 239 -8.28 13.48 -1.12
CA VAL A 239 -6.85 13.85 -1.11
C VAL A 239 -6.60 15.30 -1.55
N GLY A 240 -7.65 16.09 -1.80
CA GLY A 240 -7.52 17.49 -2.19
C GLY A 240 -7.01 17.74 -3.62
N ALA A 241 -6.97 16.71 -4.47
CA ALA A 241 -6.51 16.79 -5.86
C ALA A 241 -7.58 17.34 -6.83
N GLY A 242 -8.84 17.45 -6.43
CA GLY A 242 -9.92 18.04 -7.23
C GLY A 242 -10.98 17.04 -7.68
N GLY A 243 -11.19 16.90 -9.00
CA GLY A 243 -12.26 16.07 -9.60
C GLY A 243 -11.73 15.02 -10.58
N MET A 244 -12.60 14.56 -11.49
CA MET A 244 -12.26 13.54 -12.50
C MET A 244 -11.13 13.98 -13.44
N GLU A 245 -11.16 15.22 -13.93
CA GLU A 245 -10.11 15.73 -14.82
C GLU A 245 -8.74 15.78 -14.15
N ALA A 246 -8.69 16.08 -12.84
CA ALA A 246 -7.44 16.02 -12.09
C ALA A 246 -6.94 14.58 -11.93
N ALA A 247 -7.86 13.64 -11.65
CA ALA A 247 -7.54 12.20 -11.58
C ALA A 247 -6.92 11.71 -12.90
N ARG A 248 -7.51 12.14 -14.02
CA ARG A 248 -7.00 11.86 -15.36
C ARG A 248 -5.63 12.48 -15.59
N ALA A 249 -5.48 13.78 -15.36
CA ALA A 249 -4.22 14.49 -15.56
C ALA A 249 -3.06 13.86 -14.77
N VAL A 250 -3.32 13.50 -13.50
CA VAL A 250 -2.35 12.78 -12.67
C VAL A 250 -1.99 11.42 -13.27
N SER A 251 -2.98 10.63 -13.69
CA SER A 251 -2.71 9.28 -14.20
C SER A 251 -1.97 9.33 -15.54
N GLU A 252 -2.28 10.29 -16.41
CA GLU A 252 -1.54 10.54 -17.66
C GLU A 252 -0.10 10.99 -17.38
N GLU A 253 0.13 11.93 -16.44
CA GLU A 253 1.48 12.34 -16.02
C GLU A 253 2.28 11.16 -15.48
N MET A 254 1.65 10.31 -14.65
CA MET A 254 2.29 9.10 -14.15
C MET A 254 2.61 8.13 -15.28
N ALA A 255 1.76 7.97 -16.30
CA ALA A 255 2.02 7.07 -17.42
C ALA A 255 3.32 7.41 -18.19
N GLU A 256 3.80 8.65 -18.14
CA GLU A 256 5.06 9.04 -18.77
C GLU A 256 6.27 8.33 -18.15
N ILE A 257 6.25 8.06 -16.85
CA ILE A 257 7.39 7.47 -16.10
C ILE A 257 7.32 5.95 -15.92
N TYR A 258 6.27 5.29 -16.43
CA TYR A 258 6.12 3.83 -16.43
C TYR A 258 6.26 3.28 -17.86
N LEU A 259 6.82 2.09 -18.01
CA LEU A 259 7.14 1.54 -19.34
C LEU A 259 5.93 0.95 -20.07
N GLU A 260 5.02 0.30 -19.35
CA GLU A 260 3.92 -0.47 -19.94
C GLU A 260 2.60 -0.31 -19.18
N ARG A 261 1.59 -1.07 -19.61
CA ARG A 261 0.25 -1.14 -19.00
C ARG A 261 -0.05 -2.57 -18.52
N ASN A 262 -0.50 -2.70 -17.27
CA ASN A 262 -0.97 -3.97 -16.72
C ASN A 262 -2.44 -4.22 -17.12
N MET A 263 -2.63 -5.06 -18.14
CA MET A 263 -3.97 -5.39 -18.66
C MET A 263 -4.80 -6.30 -17.75
N GLN A 264 -4.26 -6.80 -16.64
CA GLN A 264 -5.07 -7.45 -15.60
C GLN A 264 -5.85 -6.44 -14.77
N LEU A 265 -5.44 -5.17 -14.78
CA LEU A 265 -6.04 -4.08 -14.02
C LEU A 265 -6.55 -3.00 -14.98
N GLN A 266 -7.55 -3.34 -15.80
CA GLN A 266 -8.16 -2.41 -16.75
C GLN A 266 -9.05 -1.40 -16.03
N ILE A 267 -8.91 -0.13 -16.38
CA ILE A 267 -9.61 0.98 -15.73
C ILE A 267 -10.70 1.52 -16.66
N PRO A 268 -12.00 1.30 -16.38
CA PRO A 268 -13.09 1.71 -17.27
C PRO A 268 -13.14 3.22 -17.53
N SER A 269 -12.85 4.01 -16.51
CA SER A 269 -12.78 5.47 -16.58
C SER A 269 -11.57 5.99 -17.38
N TRP A 270 -10.66 5.09 -17.77
CA TRP A 270 -9.52 5.37 -18.65
C TRP A 270 -9.65 4.64 -20.00
N ASP A 271 -10.89 4.42 -20.45
CA ASP A 271 -11.19 3.68 -21.69
C ASP A 271 -10.57 2.28 -21.71
N PHE A 272 -10.63 1.60 -20.56
CA PHE A 272 -10.11 0.24 -20.36
C PHE A 272 -8.61 0.07 -20.60
N GLN A 273 -7.83 1.16 -20.58
CA GLN A 273 -6.38 1.08 -20.43
C GLN A 273 -6.02 0.35 -19.14
N GLY A 274 -4.93 -0.43 -19.18
CA GLY A 274 -4.36 -1.05 -17.99
C GLY A 274 -3.74 -0.02 -17.04
N ALA A 275 -3.68 -0.34 -15.75
CA ALA A 275 -2.88 0.41 -14.77
C ALA A 275 -1.42 0.52 -15.23
N CYS A 276 -0.68 1.51 -14.73
CA CYS A 276 0.74 1.68 -15.09
C CYS A 276 1.57 0.45 -14.67
N LEU A 277 2.66 0.16 -15.39
CA LEU A 277 3.54 -0.97 -15.09
C LEU A 277 5.00 -0.65 -15.38
N GLY A 278 5.88 -0.96 -14.43
CA GLY A 278 7.32 -0.80 -14.56
C GLY A 278 7.75 0.67 -14.46
N LEU A 279 7.76 1.21 -13.24
CA LEU A 279 8.32 2.53 -12.94
C LEU A 279 9.82 2.57 -13.27
N ASP A 280 10.22 3.41 -14.21
CA ASP A 280 11.59 3.45 -14.74
C ASP A 280 12.39 4.66 -14.21
N ILE A 281 13.50 4.41 -13.50
CA ILE A 281 14.34 5.49 -12.96
C ILE A 281 14.87 6.42 -14.05
N ARG A 282 15.09 5.91 -15.28
CA ARG A 282 15.62 6.72 -16.40
C ARG A 282 14.61 7.79 -16.79
N ARG A 283 13.33 7.41 -16.94
CA ARG A 283 12.26 8.33 -17.30
C ARG A 283 11.97 9.33 -16.19
N VAL A 284 12.03 8.90 -14.92
CA VAL A 284 11.88 9.81 -13.77
C VAL A 284 12.93 10.92 -13.82
N VAL A 285 14.20 10.58 -14.04
CA VAL A 285 15.29 11.56 -14.08
C VAL A 285 15.24 12.40 -15.37
N GLU A 286 14.98 11.79 -16.52
CA GLU A 286 14.92 12.47 -17.83
C GLU A 286 13.81 13.52 -17.88
N THR A 287 12.61 13.17 -17.41
CA THR A 287 11.43 14.05 -17.46
C THR A 287 11.35 15.02 -16.27
N GLY A 288 12.01 14.68 -15.15
CA GLY A 288 11.83 15.36 -13.87
C GLY A 288 10.48 15.05 -13.19
N ILE A 289 9.64 14.20 -13.78
CA ILE A 289 8.37 13.77 -13.19
C ILE A 289 8.67 12.73 -12.11
N THR A 290 8.26 13.02 -10.88
CA THR A 290 8.43 12.10 -9.75
C THR A 290 7.12 11.40 -9.38
N PRO A 291 7.16 10.12 -8.95
CA PRO A 291 5.97 9.38 -8.54
C PRO A 291 5.11 10.15 -7.54
N LEU A 292 3.83 10.32 -7.85
CA LEU A 292 2.83 10.85 -6.95
C LEU A 292 2.23 9.72 -6.12
N ILE A 293 2.27 9.87 -4.80
CA ILE A 293 1.83 8.87 -3.83
C ILE A 293 0.60 9.41 -3.11
N ASN A 294 -0.48 8.64 -3.11
CA ASN A 294 -1.64 8.90 -2.27
C ASN A 294 -1.30 8.49 -0.83
N THR A 295 -1.58 9.31 0.19
CA THR A 295 -1.17 8.96 1.56
C THR A 295 -2.06 9.57 2.64
N GLY A 296 -2.14 8.88 3.79
CA GLY A 296 -2.80 9.39 4.99
C GLY A 296 -1.87 10.37 5.69
N ILE A 297 -2.38 11.53 6.10
CA ILE A 297 -1.60 12.52 6.82
C ILE A 297 -1.66 12.21 8.31
N ALA A 298 -0.54 11.80 8.90
CA ALA A 298 -0.40 11.59 10.33
C ALA A 298 -0.06 12.89 11.06
N HIS A 299 -0.47 13.05 12.31
CA HIS A 299 0.04 14.13 13.15
C HIS A 299 1.51 13.88 13.51
N LYS A 300 2.31 14.94 13.61
CA LYS A 300 3.72 14.89 14.05
C LYS A 300 3.92 14.56 15.54
N GLU A 301 2.84 14.48 16.30
CA GLU A 301 2.85 14.13 17.73
C GLU A 301 2.21 12.75 17.89
N ALA A 302 2.91 11.86 18.58
CA ALA A 302 2.46 10.50 18.79
C ALA A 302 1.13 10.45 19.55
N GLY A 303 0.22 9.58 19.12
CA GLY A 303 -1.05 9.33 19.80
C GLY A 303 -2.25 10.15 19.32
N ILE A 304 -2.05 11.19 18.50
CA ILE A 304 -3.15 11.96 17.90
C ILE A 304 -3.78 11.20 16.73
N GLY A 305 -2.97 10.55 15.91
CA GLY A 305 -3.43 9.68 14.83
C GLY A 305 -3.44 10.38 13.46
N GLN A 306 -4.36 9.94 12.60
CA GLN A 306 -4.57 10.55 11.29
C GLN A 306 -5.30 11.88 11.41
N ILE A 307 -4.82 12.88 10.68
CA ILE A 307 -5.35 14.25 10.69
C ILE A 307 -5.78 14.74 9.31
N GLY A 308 -5.66 13.90 8.29
CA GLY A 308 -6.05 14.22 6.93
C GLY A 308 -5.67 13.13 5.94
N ALA A 309 -5.87 13.44 4.67
CA ALA A 309 -5.42 12.63 3.55
C ALA A 309 -4.97 13.56 2.42
N GLY A 310 -4.01 13.09 1.64
CA GLY A 310 -3.37 13.93 0.66
C GLY A 310 -2.51 13.15 -0.30
N THR A 311 -1.64 13.91 -0.97
CA THR A 311 -0.65 13.38 -1.88
C THR A 311 0.73 13.90 -1.49
N VAL A 312 1.76 13.18 -1.92
CA VAL A 312 3.16 13.57 -1.78
C VAL A 312 3.92 13.03 -2.97
N ARG A 313 4.96 13.75 -3.40
CA ARG A 313 5.86 13.27 -4.44
C ARG A 313 7.09 12.63 -3.84
N ALA A 314 7.54 11.52 -4.42
CA ALA A 314 8.81 10.92 -4.08
C ALA A 314 9.97 11.91 -4.37
N PRO A 315 11.00 12.00 -3.52
CA PRO A 315 12.12 12.92 -3.73
C PRO A 315 13.00 12.47 -4.91
N LEU A 316 13.24 13.36 -5.87
CA LEU A 316 13.99 13.05 -7.10
C LEU A 316 15.41 12.50 -6.83
N ALA A 317 16.07 13.00 -5.78
CA ALA A 317 17.47 12.67 -5.48
C ALA A 317 17.74 11.17 -5.27
N CYS A 318 16.78 10.35 -4.83
CA CYS A 318 17.02 8.91 -4.72
C CYS A 318 17.00 8.21 -6.09
N PHE A 319 16.30 8.76 -7.08
CA PHE A 319 16.29 8.25 -8.45
C PHE A 319 17.56 8.65 -9.21
N GLU A 320 18.06 9.88 -9.01
CA GLU A 320 19.34 10.34 -9.56
C GLU A 320 20.50 9.45 -9.10
N GLN A 321 20.62 9.22 -7.78
CA GLN A 321 21.63 8.33 -7.20
C GLN A 321 21.54 6.90 -7.76
N ALA A 322 20.33 6.40 -7.97
CA ALA A 322 20.12 5.06 -8.54
C ALA A 322 20.54 5.01 -10.01
N LEU A 323 20.25 6.07 -10.79
CA LEU A 323 20.62 6.14 -12.19
C LEU A 323 22.14 6.19 -12.37
N GLU A 324 22.84 7.00 -11.56
CA GLU A 324 24.30 7.05 -11.53
C GLU A 324 24.90 5.68 -11.23
N ALA A 325 24.42 5.01 -10.17
CA ALA A 325 24.88 3.68 -9.82
C ALA A 325 24.59 2.62 -10.91
N LEU A 326 23.48 2.77 -11.63
CA LEU A 326 23.19 1.90 -12.78
C LEU A 326 24.16 2.14 -13.92
N ALA A 327 24.46 3.40 -14.25
CA ALA A 327 25.44 3.75 -15.28
C ALA A 327 26.84 3.23 -14.93
N GLU A 328 27.28 3.36 -13.68
CA GLU A 328 28.53 2.79 -13.16
C GLU A 328 28.55 1.26 -13.33
N SER A 329 27.47 0.57 -12.95
CA SER A 329 27.39 -0.90 -13.07
C SER A 329 27.47 -1.41 -14.51
N MET A 330 27.13 -0.53 -15.48
CA MET A 330 27.18 -0.80 -16.91
C MET A 330 28.48 -0.31 -17.57
N GLY A 331 29.36 0.40 -16.84
CA GLY A 331 30.60 0.96 -17.38
C GLY A 331 30.40 2.19 -18.29
N ILE A 332 29.34 2.97 -18.06
CA ILE A 332 28.96 4.15 -18.87
C ILE A 332 29.10 5.46 -18.08
N GLY A 333 29.34 5.40 -16.76
CA GLY A 333 29.48 6.54 -15.84
C GLY A 333 30.89 7.08 -15.68
#